data_AF-A0A7X9MM30-F1
#
_entry.id   AF-A0A7X9MM30-F1
#
_cell.length_a   1.000
_cell.length_b   1.000
_cell.length_c   1.000
_cell.angle_alpha   90.00
_cell.angle_beta   90.00
_cell.angle_gamma   90.00
#
_symmetry.space_group_name_H-M   'P 1'
#
loop_
_entity.id
_entity.type
_entity.pdbx_description
1 polymer ?
#
loop_
_entity_poly.entity_id
_entity_poly.type
_entity_poly.pdbx_seq_one_letter_code
_entity_poly.pdbx_strand_id
1 'polypeptide(L)'
;MTAGESLLVDDRGGVRTLTLNRPARKNALDSGLWDALRNALDEAGQDPEVRVLVVTGAGGAFCSGADLSNPGRAHPLRKMRVLTDIALLLHELPVPTIAKIDGVAVGAGWNLALGCDFVVATPRSTFSQIFSRRGLSLDLGGSWLLPKLVGLQQAKRLALLAETIDAEHAHRLNLVTWVEPEDTIDAFVDDLAGRLVAGPPVALAQTKALLNEGADRTLRESLAGEARAQAVNFATADAPEAFAAFAEKRDARFTGRWAIGGAAAAKSAPGASGVRQQPDTNGREEDA
;
A
#
# COMPACT_ATOMS: atom_id res chain seq x y z
N MET A 1 -19.33 -6.36 29.49
CA MET A 1 -19.07 -6.64 28.07
C MET A 1 -17.61 -6.36 27.84
N THR A 2 -16.79 -7.39 27.65
CA THR A 2 -15.38 -7.22 27.29
C THR A 2 -15.33 -6.44 25.99
N ALA A 3 -14.71 -5.26 26.02
CA ALA A 3 -14.52 -4.45 24.82
C ALA A 3 -13.71 -5.29 23.82
N GLY A 4 -14.33 -5.66 22.70
CA GLY A 4 -13.60 -6.24 21.59
C GLY A 4 -12.56 -5.25 21.08
N GLU A 5 -11.52 -5.78 20.43
CA GLU A 5 -10.48 -4.97 19.79
C GLU A 5 -11.11 -4.02 18.76
N SER A 6 -10.75 -2.73 18.83
CA SER A 6 -11.33 -1.68 17.97
C SER A 6 -10.81 -1.70 16.54
N LEU A 7 -9.71 -2.41 16.30
CA LEU A 7 -9.11 -2.71 15.00
C LEU A 7 -8.86 -4.21 14.95
N LEU A 8 -9.31 -4.90 13.91
CA LEU A 8 -8.95 -6.30 13.67
C LEU A 8 -7.89 -6.34 12.56
N VAL A 9 -6.91 -7.22 12.73
CA VAL A 9 -5.85 -7.49 11.74
C VAL A 9 -5.95 -8.96 11.33
N ASP A 10 -6.10 -9.22 10.03
CA ASP A 10 -6.08 -10.56 9.43
C ASP A 10 -5.05 -10.63 8.32
N ASP A 11 -4.11 -11.57 8.41
CA ASP A 11 -3.05 -11.78 7.42
C ASP A 11 -3.30 -13.10 6.67
N ARG A 12 -3.45 -13.02 5.35
CA ARG A 12 -3.70 -14.19 4.51
C ARG A 12 -3.06 -14.04 3.14
N GLY A 13 -2.16 -14.96 2.79
CA GLY A 13 -1.64 -15.08 1.43
C GLY A 13 -0.97 -13.79 0.91
N GLY A 14 -0.28 -13.06 1.78
CA GLY A 14 0.36 -11.77 1.44
C GLY A 14 -0.55 -10.55 1.54
N VAL A 15 -1.81 -10.72 1.92
CA VAL A 15 -2.75 -9.61 2.15
C VAL A 15 -2.91 -9.39 3.65
N ARG A 16 -2.65 -8.16 4.12
CA ARG A 16 -3.03 -7.71 5.47
C ARG A 16 -4.33 -6.94 5.39
N THR A 17 -5.35 -7.37 6.11
CA THR A 17 -6.65 -6.71 6.18
C THR A 17 -6.83 -6.03 7.53
N LEU A 18 -6.97 -4.71 7.51
CA LEU A 18 -7.30 -3.87 8.66
C LEU A 18 -8.81 -3.59 8.67
N THR A 19 -9.53 -4.14 9.64
CA THR A 19 -10.97 -3.91 9.80
C THR A 19 -11.24 -2.98 10.98
N LEU A 20 -11.73 -1.78 10.71
CA LEU A 20 -12.22 -0.87 11.74
C LEU A 20 -13.44 -1.50 12.43
N ASN A 21 -13.34 -1.79 13.73
CA ASN A 21 -14.28 -2.66 14.44
C ASN A 21 -14.96 -1.95 15.62
N ARG A 22 -15.67 -0.87 15.31
CA ARG A 22 -16.60 -0.18 16.24
C ARG A 22 -17.97 -0.02 15.58
N PRO A 23 -18.65 -1.11 15.16
CA PRO A 23 -19.86 -1.03 14.33
C PRO A 23 -21.00 -0.27 15.00
N ALA A 24 -21.15 -0.38 16.33
CA ALA A 24 -22.13 0.38 17.12
C ALA A 24 -21.93 1.92 17.08
N ARG A 25 -20.78 2.38 16.57
CA ARG A 25 -20.42 3.78 16.36
C ARG A 25 -20.09 4.07 14.89
N LYS A 26 -20.53 3.21 13.95
CA LYS A 26 -20.19 3.31 12.52
C LYS A 26 -18.68 3.48 12.30
N ASN A 27 -17.88 2.79 13.11
CA ASN A 27 -16.42 2.80 13.05
C ASN A 27 -15.80 4.19 13.22
N ALA A 28 -16.44 5.06 13.99
CA ALA A 28 -15.87 6.35 14.36
C ALA A 28 -14.50 6.17 15.02
N LEU A 29 -13.53 7.03 14.71
CA LEU A 29 -12.13 6.89 15.08
C LEU A 29 -11.90 7.60 16.43
N ASP A 30 -11.81 6.82 17.50
CA ASP A 30 -11.39 7.31 18.82
C ASP A 30 -9.87 7.26 18.98
N SER A 31 -9.33 7.77 20.10
CA SER A 31 -7.88 7.84 20.30
C SER A 31 -7.20 6.46 20.26
N GLY A 32 -7.85 5.41 20.78
CA GLY A 32 -7.28 4.07 20.79
C GLY A 32 -7.23 3.49 19.38
N LEU A 33 -8.28 3.67 18.58
CA LEU A 33 -8.30 3.23 17.19
C LEU A 33 -7.31 4.02 16.32
N TRP A 34 -7.12 5.32 16.58
CA TRP A 34 -6.06 6.08 15.91
C TRP A 34 -4.65 5.53 16.18
N ASP A 35 -4.34 5.25 17.45
CA ASP A 35 -3.04 4.69 17.82
C ASP A 35 -2.84 3.29 17.23
N ALA A 36 -3.88 2.44 17.26
CA ALA A 36 -3.84 1.10 16.67
C ALA A 36 -3.62 1.15 15.15
N LEU A 37 -4.32 2.06 14.44
CA LEU A 37 -4.17 2.21 13.00
C LEU A 37 -2.76 2.69 12.61
N ARG A 38 -2.21 3.68 13.34
CA ARG A 38 -0.83 4.14 13.12
C ARG A 38 0.17 2.99 13.26
N ASN A 39 0.06 2.23 14.35
CA ASN A 39 0.98 1.11 14.60
C ASN A 39 0.84 0.01 13.54
N ALA A 40 -0.40 -0.35 13.16
CA ALA A 40 -0.65 -1.36 12.14
C ALA A 40 -0.11 -0.98 10.75
N LEU A 41 -0.15 0.30 10.38
CA LEU A 41 0.45 0.80 9.14
C LEU A 41 1.97 0.74 9.17
N ASP A 42 2.59 1.13 10.30
CA ASP A 42 4.04 1.04 10.48
C ASP A 42 4.51 -0.43 10.40
N GLU A 43 3.83 -1.33 11.12
CA GLU A 43 4.08 -2.78 11.09
C GLU A 43 3.91 -3.36 9.68
N ALA A 44 2.88 -2.95 8.93
CA ALA A 44 2.68 -3.40 7.55
C ALA A 44 3.81 -2.94 6.62
N GLY A 45 4.40 -1.77 6.86
CA GLY A 45 5.52 -1.25 6.06
C GLY A 45 6.85 -1.96 6.32
N GLN A 46 7.00 -2.60 7.48
CA GLN A 46 8.22 -3.32 7.87
C GLN A 46 8.15 -4.84 7.67
N ASP A 47 6.95 -5.38 7.40
CA ASP A 47 6.73 -6.81 7.28
C ASP A 47 6.90 -7.30 5.81
N PRO A 48 7.94 -8.08 5.49
CA PRO A 48 8.19 -8.55 4.13
C PRO A 48 7.14 -9.55 3.63
N GLU A 49 6.35 -10.15 4.51
CA GLU A 49 5.26 -11.05 4.12
C GLU A 49 4.01 -10.27 3.69
N VAL A 50 3.87 -9.00 4.06
CA VAL A 50 2.79 -8.14 3.59
C VAL A 50 3.12 -7.64 2.19
N ARG A 51 2.23 -7.95 1.26
CA ARG A 51 2.36 -7.60 -0.17
C ARG A 51 1.26 -6.63 -0.62
N VAL A 52 0.13 -6.61 0.06
CA VAL A 52 -1.02 -5.72 -0.17
C VAL A 52 -1.68 -5.41 1.17
N LEU A 53 -2.13 -4.18 1.35
CA LEU A 53 -2.96 -3.77 2.49
C LEU A 53 -4.40 -3.54 2.04
N VAL A 54 -5.37 -4.11 2.76
CA VAL A 54 -6.79 -3.80 2.61
C VAL A 54 -7.28 -3.10 3.88
N VAL A 55 -7.97 -1.97 3.74
CA VAL A 55 -8.65 -1.28 4.84
C VAL A 55 -10.16 -1.36 4.62
N THR A 56 -10.90 -1.78 5.64
CA THR A 56 -12.37 -1.87 5.59
C THR A 56 -13.00 -1.59 6.96
N GLY A 57 -14.34 -1.57 7.02
CA GLY A 57 -15.07 -1.36 8.27
C GLY A 57 -16.09 -2.46 8.54
N ALA A 58 -16.24 -2.84 9.82
CA ALA A 58 -17.21 -3.82 10.25
C ALA A 58 -18.63 -3.25 10.30
N GLY A 59 -19.64 -4.10 10.09
CA GLY A 59 -21.05 -3.79 10.39
C GLY A 59 -21.72 -2.81 9.44
N GLY A 60 -21.40 -2.87 8.14
CA GLY A 60 -22.10 -2.10 7.09
C GLY A 60 -21.82 -0.60 7.10
N ALA A 61 -20.66 -0.22 7.63
CA ALA A 61 -20.14 1.14 7.59
C ALA A 61 -18.62 1.08 7.48
N PHE A 62 -18.03 1.88 6.60
CA PHE A 62 -16.58 2.02 6.56
C PHE A 62 -16.10 2.82 7.77
N CYS A 63 -16.42 4.11 7.82
CA CYS A 63 -16.05 4.99 8.93
C CYS A 63 -16.83 6.32 8.91
N SER A 64 -17.48 6.69 10.02
CA SER A 64 -18.18 7.97 10.14
C SER A 64 -17.31 9.18 10.55
N GLY A 65 -15.98 9.03 10.55
CA GLY A 65 -15.03 10.08 10.92
C GLY A 65 -14.57 10.00 12.39
N ALA A 66 -14.08 11.11 12.95
CA ALA A 66 -13.59 11.14 14.32
C ALA A 66 -14.72 10.94 15.35
N ASP A 67 -14.45 10.20 16.42
CA ASP A 67 -15.37 10.06 17.55
C ASP A 67 -15.34 11.33 18.43
N LEU A 68 -16.36 12.18 18.27
CA LEU A 68 -16.48 13.43 19.02
C LEU A 68 -17.17 13.24 20.39
N SER A 69 -17.67 12.05 20.70
CA SER A 69 -18.44 11.79 21.94
C SER A 69 -17.56 11.72 23.18
N ASN A 70 -16.29 11.34 23.01
CA ASN A 70 -15.31 11.32 24.08
C ASN A 70 -13.98 11.87 23.55
N PRO A 71 -13.77 13.20 23.59
CA PRO A 71 -12.52 13.78 23.12
C PRO A 71 -11.31 13.33 23.96
N GLY A 72 -11.47 12.64 25.09
CA GLY A 72 -10.35 12.28 25.96
C GLY A 72 -9.60 13.51 26.50
N ARG A 73 -8.48 13.27 27.18
CA ARG A 73 -7.69 14.33 27.86
C ARG A 73 -6.41 14.73 27.10
N ALA A 74 -6.13 14.10 25.96
CA ALA A 74 -4.93 14.38 25.19
C ALA A 74 -5.00 15.79 24.56
N HIS A 75 -3.86 16.49 24.58
CA HIS A 75 -3.74 17.82 23.99
C HIS A 75 -4.06 17.79 22.47
N PRO A 76 -4.84 18.74 21.92
CA PRO A 76 -5.25 18.72 20.51
C PRO A 76 -4.09 18.59 19.52
N LEU A 77 -2.98 19.29 19.74
CA LEU A 77 -1.78 19.16 18.89
C LEU A 77 -1.20 17.74 18.85
N ARG A 78 -1.25 17.01 19.98
CA ARG A 78 -0.75 15.64 20.02
C ARG A 78 -1.66 14.72 19.20
N LYS A 79 -2.97 14.89 19.28
CA LYS A 79 -3.91 14.13 18.45
C LYS A 79 -3.66 14.38 16.97
N MET A 80 -3.46 15.64 16.59
CA MET A 80 -3.22 15.97 15.19
C MET A 80 -1.93 15.37 14.65
N ARG A 81 -0.88 15.23 15.46
CA ARG A 81 0.33 14.50 15.06
C ARG A 81 0.04 13.05 14.69
N VAL A 82 -0.79 12.35 15.46
CA VAL A 82 -1.18 10.96 15.12
C VAL A 82 -1.88 10.89 13.77
N LEU A 83 -2.78 11.83 13.47
CA LEU A 83 -3.43 11.90 12.16
C LEU A 83 -2.42 12.22 11.04
N THR A 84 -1.46 13.12 11.28
CA THR A 84 -0.37 13.39 10.34
C THR A 84 0.45 12.12 10.07
N ASP A 85 0.83 11.39 11.12
CA ASP A 85 1.62 10.15 11.01
C ASP A 85 0.87 9.10 10.18
N ILE A 86 -0.43 8.91 10.42
CA ILE A 86 -1.26 7.96 9.65
C ILE A 86 -1.32 8.35 8.18
N ALA A 87 -1.54 9.64 7.88
CA ALA A 87 -1.60 10.11 6.50
C ALA A 87 -0.27 9.89 5.77
N LEU A 88 0.86 10.16 6.42
CA LEU A 88 2.20 9.94 5.86
C LEU A 88 2.49 8.44 5.69
N LEU A 89 2.29 7.63 6.73
CA LEU A 89 2.52 6.19 6.70
C LEU A 89 1.72 5.52 5.58
N LEU A 90 0.44 5.89 5.40
CA LEU A 90 -0.39 5.32 4.35
C LEU A 90 0.08 5.74 2.94
N HIS A 91 0.44 7.02 2.77
CA HIS A 91 0.91 7.56 1.50
C HIS A 91 2.26 6.98 1.06
N GLU A 92 3.16 6.75 2.03
CA GLU A 92 4.52 6.25 1.82
C GLU A 92 4.62 4.73 1.91
N LEU A 93 3.52 4.03 2.20
CA LEU A 93 3.53 2.58 2.42
C LEU A 93 4.10 1.85 1.18
N PRO A 94 5.11 0.98 1.34
CA PRO A 94 5.81 0.34 0.22
C PRO A 94 5.03 -0.84 -0.39
N VAL A 95 3.72 -0.93 -0.13
CA VAL A 95 2.82 -1.91 -0.73
C VAL A 95 1.55 -1.22 -1.25
N PRO A 96 0.90 -1.78 -2.29
CA PRO A 96 -0.42 -1.32 -2.74
C PRO A 96 -1.46 -1.37 -1.62
N THR A 97 -2.33 -0.35 -1.57
CA THR A 97 -3.41 -0.25 -0.57
C THR A 97 -4.80 -0.15 -1.22
N ILE A 98 -5.78 -0.86 -0.65
CA ILE A 98 -7.16 -0.89 -1.13
C ILE A 98 -8.09 -0.49 0.02
N ALA A 99 -8.93 0.53 -0.19
CA ALA A 99 -10.07 0.80 0.66
C ALA A 99 -11.30 0.04 0.13
N LYS A 100 -11.80 -0.94 0.90
CA LYS A 100 -13.06 -1.64 0.63
C LYS A 100 -14.18 -1.01 1.46
N ILE A 101 -15.13 -0.37 0.80
CA ILE A 101 -16.14 0.48 1.45
C ILE A 101 -17.54 -0.08 1.25
N ASP A 102 -18.17 -0.46 2.35
CA ASP A 102 -19.63 -0.58 2.45
C ASP A 102 -20.17 0.52 3.38
N GLY A 103 -21.28 1.14 2.98
CA GLY A 103 -21.95 2.17 3.76
C GLY A 103 -21.17 3.49 3.86
N VAL A 104 -21.17 4.10 5.05
CA VAL A 104 -20.72 5.49 5.22
C VAL A 104 -19.19 5.62 5.28
N ALA A 105 -18.63 6.59 4.56
CA ALA A 105 -17.24 7.06 4.72
C ALA A 105 -17.23 8.60 4.79
N VAL A 106 -16.95 9.16 5.96
CA VAL A 106 -17.18 10.59 6.24
C VAL A 106 -16.00 11.23 6.98
N GLY A 107 -15.68 12.47 6.63
CA GLY A 107 -14.64 13.26 7.29
C GLY A 107 -13.28 12.56 7.22
N ALA A 108 -12.63 12.40 8.38
CA ALA A 108 -11.37 11.67 8.47
C ALA A 108 -11.50 10.20 7.98
N GLY A 109 -12.67 9.58 8.12
CA GLY A 109 -12.94 8.26 7.53
C GLY A 109 -12.91 8.30 6.01
N TRP A 110 -13.40 9.37 5.39
CA TRP A 110 -13.32 9.50 3.95
C TRP A 110 -11.89 9.78 3.48
N ASN A 111 -11.17 10.66 4.17
CA ASN A 111 -9.78 10.95 3.84
C ASN A 111 -8.86 9.74 4.03
N LEU A 112 -9.16 8.84 4.98
CA LEU A 112 -8.45 7.57 5.14
C LEU A 112 -8.60 6.69 3.89
N ALA A 113 -9.83 6.55 3.39
CA ALA A 113 -10.09 5.78 2.18
C ALA A 113 -9.43 6.42 0.95
N LEU A 114 -9.55 7.73 0.78
CA LEU A 114 -8.90 8.43 -0.34
C LEU A 114 -7.38 8.27 -0.30
N GLY A 115 -6.77 8.20 0.89
CA GLY A 115 -5.34 7.95 1.05
C GLY A 115 -4.88 6.56 0.58
N CYS A 116 -5.80 5.62 0.33
CA CYS A 116 -5.46 4.34 -0.29
C CYS A 116 -5.25 4.49 -1.82
N ASP A 117 -4.49 3.57 -2.43
CA ASP A 117 -4.22 3.62 -3.88
C ASP A 117 -5.49 3.32 -4.70
N PHE A 118 -6.35 2.44 -4.18
CA PHE A 118 -7.61 2.07 -4.81
C PHE A 118 -8.78 2.19 -3.84
N VAL A 119 -9.91 2.67 -4.34
CA VAL A 119 -11.18 2.74 -3.59
C VAL A 119 -12.23 1.91 -4.31
N VAL A 120 -12.68 0.84 -3.66
CA VAL A 120 -13.79 0.00 -4.12
C VAL A 120 -14.96 0.23 -3.17
N ALA A 121 -16.13 0.58 -3.72
CA ALA A 121 -17.30 0.91 -2.90
C ALA A 121 -18.56 0.18 -3.36
N THR A 122 -19.49 -0.02 -2.43
CA THR A 122 -20.85 -0.50 -2.74
C THR A 122 -21.74 0.62 -3.29
N PRO A 123 -22.80 0.32 -4.07
CA PRO A 123 -23.76 1.34 -4.52
C PRO A 123 -24.42 2.13 -3.37
N ARG A 124 -24.62 1.49 -2.22
CA ARG A 124 -25.19 2.11 -1.00
C ARG A 124 -24.22 3.01 -0.24
N SER A 125 -22.96 3.09 -0.65
CA SER A 125 -21.97 3.90 0.04
C SER A 125 -22.25 5.40 -0.10
N THR A 126 -21.96 6.15 0.97
CA THR A 126 -22.17 7.60 1.01
C THR A 126 -20.96 8.31 1.60
N PHE A 127 -20.65 9.47 1.01
CA PHE A 127 -19.38 10.16 1.22
C PHE A 127 -19.60 11.62 1.57
N SER A 128 -18.83 12.16 2.51
CA SER A 128 -18.92 13.59 2.84
C SER A 128 -17.65 14.14 3.48
N GLN A 129 -17.21 15.30 3.00
CA GLN A 129 -16.20 16.14 3.66
C GLN A 129 -16.85 17.00 4.75
N ILE A 130 -17.42 16.36 5.79
CA ILE A 130 -18.37 16.95 6.75
C ILE A 130 -17.82 18.11 7.63
N PHE A 131 -16.53 18.39 7.55
CA PHE A 131 -15.79 19.23 8.49
C PHE A 131 -16.41 20.62 8.72
N SER A 132 -16.83 21.32 7.67
CA SER A 132 -17.40 22.68 7.81
C SER A 132 -18.69 22.70 8.64
N ARG A 133 -19.52 21.64 8.55
CA ARG A 133 -20.73 21.47 9.40
C ARG A 133 -20.40 21.14 10.85
N ARG A 134 -19.15 20.80 11.16
CA ARG A 134 -18.65 20.56 12.53
C ARG A 134 -17.80 21.73 13.05
N GLY A 135 -17.67 22.83 12.30
CA GLY A 135 -16.79 23.93 12.66
C GLY A 135 -15.31 23.57 12.58
N LEU A 136 -14.96 22.60 11.74
CA LEU A 136 -13.60 22.09 11.57
C LEU A 136 -13.12 22.31 10.13
N SER A 137 -11.80 22.31 9.95
CA SER A 137 -11.15 22.24 8.63
C SER A 137 -10.87 20.78 8.25
N LEU A 138 -10.46 20.56 6.99
CA LEU A 138 -9.97 19.27 6.52
C LEU A 138 -8.78 18.77 7.37
N ASP A 139 -8.68 17.47 7.56
CA ASP A 139 -7.56 16.77 8.21
C ASP A 139 -7.13 15.53 7.39
N LEU A 140 -6.21 14.72 7.94
CA LEU A 140 -5.78 13.43 7.41
C LEU A 140 -5.44 13.45 5.90
N GLY A 141 -4.70 14.48 5.46
CA GLY A 141 -4.26 14.62 4.07
C GLY A 141 -5.31 15.15 3.08
N GLY A 142 -6.57 15.34 3.50
CA GLY A 142 -7.67 15.73 2.61
C GLY A 142 -7.45 17.06 1.88
N SER A 143 -6.76 18.02 2.49
CA SER A 143 -6.44 19.31 1.85
C SER A 143 -5.41 19.20 0.72
N TRP A 144 -4.59 18.16 0.71
CA TRP A 144 -3.58 17.90 -0.32
C TRP A 144 -4.12 16.97 -1.41
N LEU A 145 -4.78 15.89 -1.00
CA LEU A 145 -5.20 14.82 -1.91
C LEU A 145 -6.47 15.15 -2.69
N LEU A 146 -7.52 15.64 -2.02
CA LEU A 146 -8.80 15.91 -2.63
C LEU A 146 -8.70 16.80 -3.90
N PRO A 147 -8.00 17.96 -3.87
CA PRO A 147 -7.87 18.79 -5.08
C PRO A 147 -7.06 18.13 -6.20
N LYS A 148 -6.19 17.16 -5.91
CA LYS A 148 -5.45 16.40 -6.95
C LYS A 148 -6.34 15.36 -7.63
N LEU A 149 -7.30 14.78 -6.90
CA LEU A 149 -8.24 13.80 -7.45
C LEU A 149 -9.36 14.44 -8.27
N VAL A 150 -9.98 15.52 -7.78
CA VAL A 150 -11.19 16.10 -8.38
C VAL A 150 -11.01 17.49 -8.99
N GLY A 151 -9.81 18.07 -8.86
CA GLY A 151 -9.57 19.48 -9.18
C GLY A 151 -10.04 20.44 -8.07
N LEU A 152 -9.45 21.63 -8.03
CA LEU A 152 -9.62 22.56 -6.91
C LEU A 152 -11.07 23.05 -6.70
N GLN A 153 -11.84 23.26 -7.77
CA GLN A 153 -13.23 23.75 -7.63
C GLN A 153 -14.15 22.69 -7.03
N GLN A 154 -14.05 21.44 -7.50
CA GLN A 154 -14.84 20.34 -6.95
C GLN A 154 -14.43 20.05 -5.51
N ALA A 155 -13.13 20.10 -5.19
CA ALA A 155 -12.65 19.94 -3.83
C ALA A 155 -13.24 21.00 -2.88
N LYS A 156 -13.26 22.27 -3.32
CA LYS A 156 -13.91 23.36 -2.56
C LYS A 156 -15.42 23.14 -2.42
N ARG A 157 -16.11 22.72 -3.48
CA ARG A 157 -17.55 22.42 -3.42
C ARG A 157 -17.83 21.37 -2.34
N LEU A 158 -17.16 20.22 -2.42
CA LEU A 158 -17.32 19.10 -1.49
C LEU A 158 -16.98 19.51 -0.04
N ALA A 159 -15.84 20.19 0.17
CA ALA A 159 -15.35 20.52 1.51
C ALA A 159 -16.07 21.72 2.17
N LEU A 160 -16.37 22.77 1.41
CA LEU A 160 -17.00 23.97 1.96
C LEU A 160 -18.50 23.75 2.20
N LEU A 161 -19.20 23.09 1.28
CA LEU A 161 -20.64 22.80 1.42
C LEU A 161 -20.91 21.57 2.30
N ALA A 162 -19.87 20.74 2.53
CA ALA A 162 -19.97 19.49 3.29
C ALA A 162 -21.15 18.63 2.81
N GLU A 163 -21.34 18.58 1.49
CA GLU A 163 -22.42 17.82 0.90
C GLU A 163 -22.18 16.32 1.06
N THR A 164 -23.27 15.55 0.95
CA THR A 164 -23.20 14.10 0.90
C THR A 164 -23.41 13.67 -0.54
N ILE A 165 -22.48 12.86 -1.06
CA ILE A 165 -22.56 12.27 -2.40
C ILE A 165 -22.65 10.74 -2.28
N ASP A 166 -23.29 10.11 -3.26
CA ASP A 166 -23.37 8.65 -3.39
C ASP A 166 -22.15 8.06 -4.14
N ALA A 167 -22.09 6.73 -4.22
CA ALA A 167 -21.00 6.00 -4.86
C ALA A 167 -20.87 6.29 -6.36
N GLU A 168 -21.97 6.41 -7.10
CA GLU A 168 -21.91 6.73 -8.53
C GLU A 168 -21.36 8.14 -8.78
N HIS A 169 -21.78 9.13 -7.99
CA HIS A 169 -21.24 10.48 -8.08
C HIS A 169 -19.76 10.50 -7.69
N ALA A 170 -19.38 9.83 -6.60
CA ALA A 170 -17.97 9.72 -6.21
C ALA A 170 -17.13 9.06 -7.31
N HIS A 171 -17.65 8.04 -7.99
CA HIS A 171 -16.99 7.39 -9.13
C HIS A 171 -16.85 8.34 -10.32
N ARG A 172 -17.90 9.09 -10.71
CA ARG A 172 -17.82 10.12 -11.76
C ARG A 172 -16.80 11.22 -11.48
N LEU A 173 -16.48 11.46 -10.21
CA LEU A 173 -15.46 12.42 -9.78
C LEU A 173 -14.06 11.81 -9.67
N ASN A 174 -13.86 10.52 -9.95
CA ASN A 174 -12.60 9.79 -9.73
C ASN A 174 -12.20 9.67 -8.24
N LEU A 175 -13.16 9.75 -7.31
CA LEU A 175 -12.92 9.51 -5.88
C LEU A 175 -13.12 8.03 -5.50
N VAL A 176 -13.86 7.29 -6.32
CA VAL A 176 -14.07 5.84 -6.19
C VAL A 176 -13.61 5.21 -7.50
N THR A 177 -12.74 4.21 -7.42
CA THR A 177 -12.17 3.54 -8.61
C THR A 177 -13.16 2.55 -9.20
N TRP A 178 -13.84 1.77 -8.35
CA TRP A 178 -14.86 0.80 -8.77
C TRP A 178 -16.07 0.82 -7.83
N VAL A 179 -17.25 0.63 -8.42
CA VAL A 179 -18.50 0.44 -7.68
C VAL A 179 -19.00 -0.98 -7.93
N GLU A 180 -19.02 -1.80 -6.88
CA GLU A 180 -19.34 -3.23 -6.96
C GLU A 180 -20.50 -3.57 -6.01
N PRO A 181 -21.46 -4.41 -6.42
CA PRO A 181 -22.54 -4.90 -5.56
C PRO A 181 -22.06 -5.48 -4.23
N GLU A 182 -22.91 -5.39 -3.20
CA GLU A 182 -22.60 -5.86 -1.84
C GLU A 182 -22.28 -7.36 -1.77
N ASP A 183 -22.85 -8.17 -2.67
CA ASP A 183 -22.66 -9.61 -2.75
C ASP A 183 -21.41 -10.02 -3.56
N THR A 184 -20.81 -9.10 -4.33
CA THR A 184 -19.63 -9.38 -5.17
C THR A 184 -18.38 -8.61 -4.76
N ILE A 185 -18.50 -7.55 -3.95
CA ILE A 185 -17.38 -6.68 -3.57
C ILE A 185 -16.24 -7.44 -2.89
N ASP A 186 -16.54 -8.43 -2.05
CA ASP A 186 -15.52 -9.24 -1.37
C ASP A 186 -14.70 -10.04 -2.38
N ALA A 187 -15.37 -10.76 -3.30
CA ALA A 187 -14.71 -11.53 -4.34
C ALA A 187 -13.89 -10.63 -5.29
N PHE A 188 -14.40 -9.43 -5.60
CA PHE A 188 -13.69 -8.46 -6.41
C PHE A 188 -12.40 -7.97 -5.73
N VAL A 189 -12.48 -7.61 -4.45
CA VAL A 189 -11.31 -7.14 -3.69
C VAL A 189 -10.29 -8.27 -3.50
N ASP A 190 -10.75 -9.50 -3.28
CA ASP A 190 -9.86 -10.67 -3.18
C ASP A 190 -9.12 -10.94 -4.49
N ASP A 191 -9.79 -10.85 -5.65
CA ASP A 191 -9.14 -10.97 -6.97
C ASP A 191 -8.13 -9.83 -7.20
N LEU A 192 -8.52 -8.58 -6.94
CA LEU A 192 -7.66 -7.42 -7.08
C LEU A 192 -6.41 -7.54 -6.20
N ALA A 193 -6.59 -7.90 -4.92
CA ALA A 193 -5.49 -8.13 -4.00
C ALA A 193 -4.61 -9.29 -4.46
N GLY A 194 -5.20 -10.41 -4.91
CA GLY A 194 -4.47 -11.56 -5.44
C GLY A 194 -3.58 -11.21 -6.63
N ARG A 195 -4.07 -10.36 -7.55
CA ARG A 195 -3.28 -9.85 -8.69
C ARG A 195 -2.10 -8.99 -8.25
N LEU A 196 -2.28 -8.14 -7.23
CA LEU A 196 -1.22 -7.30 -6.68
C LEU A 196 -0.19 -8.11 -5.91
N VAL A 197 -0.63 -9.10 -5.12
CA VAL A 197 0.24 -10.08 -4.44
C VAL A 197 1.10 -10.84 -5.45
N ALA A 198 0.50 -11.28 -6.56
CA ALA A 198 1.19 -12.02 -7.61
C ALA A 198 2.16 -11.14 -8.42
N GLY A 199 2.07 -9.81 -8.34
CA GLY A 199 2.90 -8.86 -9.07
C GLY A 199 4.33 -8.67 -8.50
N PRO A 200 5.20 -7.92 -9.20
CA PRO A 200 6.58 -7.66 -8.78
C PRO A 200 6.63 -6.62 -7.65
N PRO A 201 6.91 -7.02 -6.39
CA PRO A 201 6.73 -6.15 -5.23
C PRO A 201 7.59 -4.89 -5.28
N VAL A 202 8.86 -5.03 -5.64
CA VAL A 202 9.80 -3.90 -5.70
C VAL A 202 9.37 -2.91 -6.78
N ALA A 203 8.97 -3.39 -7.96
CA ALA A 203 8.52 -2.53 -9.03
C ALA A 203 7.19 -1.83 -8.69
N LEU A 204 6.22 -2.53 -8.09
CA LEU A 204 4.97 -1.94 -7.63
C LEU A 204 5.20 -0.84 -6.58
N ALA A 205 6.05 -1.10 -5.59
CA ALA A 205 6.41 -0.13 -4.55
C ALA A 205 7.06 1.12 -5.14
N GLN A 206 8.04 0.93 -6.04
CA GLN A 206 8.73 2.03 -6.73
C GLN A 206 7.78 2.83 -7.63
N THR A 207 6.89 2.17 -8.37
CA THR A 207 5.89 2.84 -9.19
C THR A 207 4.94 3.69 -8.34
N LYS A 208 4.43 3.14 -7.23
CA LYS A 208 3.60 3.89 -6.28
C LYS A 208 4.33 5.13 -5.77
N ALA A 209 5.57 4.98 -5.30
CA ALA A 209 6.38 6.09 -4.79
C ALA A 209 6.60 7.17 -5.87
N LEU A 210 6.99 6.79 -7.09
CA LEU A 210 7.22 7.74 -8.18
C LEU A 210 5.96 8.53 -8.56
N LEU A 211 4.79 7.87 -8.61
CA LEU A 211 3.53 8.54 -8.90
C LEU A 211 3.12 9.51 -7.79
N ASN A 212 3.31 9.11 -6.53
CA ASN A 212 3.01 9.94 -5.36
C ASN A 212 3.92 11.18 -5.28
N GLU A 213 5.21 11.01 -5.57
CA GLU A 213 6.21 12.09 -5.56
C GLU A 213 6.07 13.07 -6.75
N GLY A 214 5.55 12.60 -7.90
CA GLY A 214 5.48 13.40 -9.14
C GLY A 214 4.68 14.71 -9.00
N ALA A 215 3.77 14.76 -8.03
CA ALA A 215 2.94 15.91 -7.71
C ALA A 215 3.74 17.20 -7.37
N ASP A 216 4.93 17.03 -6.79
CA ASP A 216 5.76 18.12 -6.27
C ASP A 216 7.15 18.17 -6.95
N ARG A 217 7.30 17.46 -8.07
CA ARG A 217 8.56 17.33 -8.82
C ARG A 217 8.48 17.93 -10.23
N THR A 218 9.62 18.39 -10.72
CA THR A 218 9.80 18.69 -12.14
C THR A 218 9.87 17.41 -12.99
N LEU A 219 9.65 17.54 -14.30
CA LEU A 219 9.85 16.43 -15.23
C LEU A 219 11.27 15.84 -15.13
N ARG A 220 12.28 16.70 -15.00
CA ARG A 220 13.69 16.27 -14.87
C ARG A 220 13.91 15.42 -13.62
N GLU A 221 13.35 15.84 -12.48
CA GLU A 221 13.46 15.10 -11.23
C GLU A 221 12.69 13.77 -11.29
N SER A 222 11.53 13.77 -11.93
CA SER A 222 10.72 12.56 -12.14
C SER A 222 11.48 11.52 -12.97
N LEU A 223 12.02 11.91 -14.13
CA LEU A 223 12.83 11.03 -14.98
C LEU A 223 14.10 10.52 -14.28
N ALA A 224 14.70 11.35 -13.43
CA ALA A 224 15.85 10.92 -12.63
C ALA A 224 15.44 9.90 -11.54
N GLY A 225 14.23 10.03 -10.96
CA GLY A 225 13.64 9.04 -10.08
C GLY A 225 13.40 7.72 -10.80
N GLU A 226 12.76 7.77 -11.97
CA GLU A 226 12.50 6.59 -12.82
C GLU A 226 13.78 5.82 -13.16
N ALA A 227 14.85 6.53 -13.57
CA ALA A 227 16.14 5.90 -13.88
C ALA A 227 16.74 5.15 -12.68
N ARG A 228 16.60 5.70 -11.46
CA ARG A 228 17.07 5.05 -10.23
C ARG A 228 16.22 3.83 -9.88
N ALA A 229 14.90 3.96 -9.96
CA ALA A 229 13.96 2.86 -9.72
C ALA A 229 14.22 1.68 -10.67
N GLN A 230 14.45 1.96 -11.96
CA GLN A 230 14.76 0.90 -12.92
C GLN A 230 16.08 0.19 -12.62
N ALA A 231 17.12 0.91 -12.19
CA ALA A 231 18.38 0.29 -11.78
C ALA A 231 18.17 -0.68 -10.60
N VAL A 232 17.33 -0.31 -9.62
CA VAL A 232 16.94 -1.19 -8.51
C VAL A 232 16.15 -2.41 -9.02
N ASN A 233 15.15 -2.21 -9.88
CA ASN A 233 14.36 -3.30 -10.45
C ASN A 233 15.21 -4.32 -11.20
N PHE A 234 16.15 -3.88 -12.04
CA PHE A 234 17.08 -4.76 -12.75
C PHE A 234 18.07 -5.49 -11.82
N ALA A 235 18.27 -4.99 -10.59
CA ALA A 235 19.07 -5.66 -9.58
C ALA A 235 18.28 -6.73 -8.78
N THR A 236 16.98 -6.90 -9.05
CA THR A 236 16.16 -7.99 -8.48
C THR A 236 16.12 -9.22 -9.40
N ALA A 237 15.70 -10.36 -8.85
CA ALA A 237 15.47 -11.59 -9.62
C ALA A 237 14.20 -11.53 -10.49
N ASP A 238 13.34 -10.53 -10.29
CA ASP A 238 12.01 -10.46 -10.88
C ASP A 238 12.04 -10.06 -12.36
N ALA A 239 12.95 -9.16 -12.77
CA ALA A 239 13.08 -8.78 -14.18
C ALA A 239 13.56 -9.95 -15.08
N PRO A 240 14.63 -10.69 -14.72
CA PRO A 240 15.00 -11.91 -15.44
C PRO A 240 13.88 -12.96 -15.49
N GLU A 241 13.15 -13.16 -14.38
CA GLU A 241 12.02 -14.08 -14.31
C GLU A 241 10.88 -13.66 -15.24
N ALA A 242 10.52 -12.37 -15.30
CA ALA A 242 9.54 -11.85 -16.25
C ALA A 242 9.95 -12.15 -17.70
N PHE A 243 11.22 -11.92 -18.04
CA PHE A 243 11.73 -12.17 -19.40
C PHE A 243 11.69 -13.66 -19.75
N ALA A 244 12.08 -14.54 -18.82
CA ALA A 244 12.00 -15.99 -19.01
C ALA A 244 10.56 -16.47 -19.15
N ALA A 245 9.66 -16.05 -18.25
CA ALA A 245 8.25 -16.41 -18.28
C ALA A 245 7.56 -15.98 -19.59
N PHE A 246 7.88 -14.78 -20.09
CA PHE A 246 7.38 -14.29 -21.37
C PHE A 246 7.87 -15.16 -22.54
N ALA A 247 9.16 -15.49 -22.59
CA ALA A 247 9.72 -16.36 -23.63
C ALA A 247 9.11 -17.78 -23.60
N GLU A 248 8.83 -18.29 -22.40
CA GLU A 248 8.27 -19.63 -22.15
C GLU A 248 6.73 -19.67 -22.22
N LYS A 249 6.05 -18.51 -22.38
CA LYS A 249 4.58 -18.38 -22.37
C LYS A 249 3.92 -18.96 -21.11
N ARG A 250 4.50 -18.68 -19.95
CA ARG A 250 3.96 -19.03 -18.64
C ARG A 250 3.78 -17.77 -17.78
N ASP A 251 3.07 -17.90 -16.68
CA ASP A 251 3.00 -16.83 -15.69
C ASP A 251 4.34 -16.64 -14.97
N ALA A 252 4.71 -15.39 -14.72
CA ALA A 252 5.89 -15.02 -13.99
C ALA A 252 5.68 -15.18 -12.48
N ARG A 253 6.74 -15.55 -11.74
CA ARG A 253 6.72 -15.72 -10.29
C ARG A 253 7.62 -14.70 -9.61
N PHE A 254 7.02 -13.61 -9.15
CA PHE A 254 7.78 -12.53 -8.53
C PHE A 254 8.02 -12.72 -7.04
N THR A 255 9.24 -12.41 -6.61
CA THR A 255 9.72 -12.65 -5.24
C THR A 255 10.31 -11.42 -4.57
N GLY A 256 10.66 -10.38 -5.33
CA GLY A 256 11.31 -9.18 -4.80
C GLY A 256 12.75 -9.38 -4.31
N ARG A 257 13.33 -10.57 -4.47
CA ARG A 257 14.68 -10.86 -3.98
C ARG A 257 15.75 -10.22 -4.86
N TRP A 258 16.84 -9.78 -4.24
CA TRP A 258 18.02 -9.29 -4.94
C TRP A 258 18.66 -10.39 -5.79
N ALA A 259 19.08 -10.04 -7.01
CA ALA A 259 19.82 -10.92 -7.91
C ALA A 259 21.35 -10.88 -7.69
N ILE A 260 21.83 -9.98 -6.83
CA ILE A 260 23.27 -9.83 -6.56
C ILE A 260 23.74 -11.02 -5.69
N GLY A 261 24.31 -12.04 -6.34
CA GLY A 261 24.91 -13.20 -5.66
C GLY A 261 24.87 -14.55 -6.39
N GLY A 262 24.26 -14.67 -7.58
CA GLY A 262 24.11 -15.98 -8.26
C GLY A 262 25.31 -16.50 -9.07
N ALA A 263 26.23 -15.63 -9.48
CA ALA A 263 27.37 -16.03 -10.32
C ALA A 263 28.56 -16.61 -9.54
N ALA A 264 28.59 -16.47 -8.20
CA ALA A 264 29.66 -17.02 -7.36
C ALA A 264 29.34 -18.44 -6.85
N ALA A 265 28.07 -18.80 -6.69
CA ALA A 265 27.67 -20.12 -6.18
C ALA A 265 27.75 -21.24 -7.24
N ALA A 266 27.83 -20.91 -8.54
CA ALA A 266 27.92 -21.90 -9.62
C ALA A 266 29.35 -22.36 -9.94
N LYS A 267 30.37 -21.89 -9.21
CA LYS A 267 31.80 -22.21 -9.47
C LYS A 267 32.53 -22.97 -8.36
N SER A 268 31.82 -23.57 -7.41
CA SER A 268 32.44 -24.43 -6.39
C SER A 268 31.78 -25.81 -6.33
N ALA A 269 32.03 -26.62 -7.35
CA ALA A 269 32.02 -28.08 -7.22
C ALA A 269 33.43 -28.57 -7.60
N PRO A 270 34.21 -29.18 -6.70
CA PRO A 270 35.52 -29.69 -7.05
C PRO A 270 35.36 -30.98 -7.86
N GLY A 271 35.64 -30.86 -9.16
CA GLY A 271 35.83 -32.01 -10.04
C GLY A 271 37.11 -32.75 -9.65
N ALA A 272 36.97 -34.05 -9.42
CA ALA A 272 38.02 -34.97 -9.03
C ALA A 272 39.17 -35.06 -10.06
N SER A 273 40.39 -35.12 -9.51
CA SER A 273 41.56 -35.87 -9.99
C SER A 273 41.90 -35.82 -11.49
N GLY A 274 42.90 -35.00 -11.82
CA GLY A 274 43.75 -35.16 -13.00
C GLY A 274 45.20 -34.94 -12.61
N VAL A 275 45.89 -36.01 -12.23
CA VAL A 275 47.33 -36.03 -11.92
C VAL A 275 48.10 -35.60 -13.16
N ARG A 276 48.82 -34.46 -13.09
CA ARG A 276 49.91 -34.14 -14.02
C ARG A 276 51.20 -34.76 -13.47
N GLN A 277 51.73 -35.73 -14.20
CA GLN A 277 53.13 -36.15 -14.03
C GLN A 277 54.05 -35.03 -14.53
N GLN A 278 54.96 -34.59 -13.66
CA GLN A 278 56.18 -33.87 -14.04
C GLN A 278 57.21 -34.89 -14.54
N PRO A 279 58.02 -34.58 -15.56
CA PRO A 279 59.16 -35.41 -15.91
C PRO A 279 60.35 -35.10 -15.00
N ASP A 280 60.95 -36.16 -14.45
CA ASP A 280 62.25 -36.17 -13.79
C ASP A 280 63.35 -35.74 -14.77
N THR A 281 64.12 -34.72 -14.40
CA THR A 281 65.46 -34.49 -14.95
C THR A 281 66.45 -34.53 -13.80
N ASN A 282 67.01 -35.71 -13.55
CA ASN A 282 68.27 -35.85 -12.82
C ASN A 282 69.33 -36.36 -13.79
N GLY A 283 70.35 -35.54 -13.97
CA GLY A 283 71.53 -35.88 -14.74
C GLY A 283 72.35 -36.99 -14.07
N ARG A 284 73.10 -37.71 -14.92
CA ARG A 284 74.32 -38.40 -14.54
C ARG A 284 75.37 -38.16 -15.63
N GLU A 285 76.55 -37.83 -15.15
CA GLU A 285 77.82 -37.57 -15.82
C GLU A 285 78.47 -38.85 -16.41
N GLU A 286 79.63 -38.61 -17.06
CA GLU A 286 80.74 -39.51 -17.43
C GLU A 286 80.58 -40.30 -18.75
N ASP A 287 81.53 -40.38 -19.69
CA ASP A 287 82.97 -40.06 -19.72
C ASP A 287 83.50 -40.01 -21.17
N ALA A 288 84.48 -39.13 -21.44
CA ALA A 288 85.67 -39.27 -22.34
C ALA A 288 86.26 -37.90 -22.75
#